data_AF-X1TQX6-F1
#
_entry.id   AF-X1TQX6-F1
#
_cell.length_a   1.000
_cell.length_b   1.000
_cell.length_c   1.000
_cell.angle_alpha   90.00
_cell.angle_beta   90.00
_cell.angle_gamma   90.00
#
_symmetry.space_group_name_H-M   'P 1'
#
loop_
_entity.id
_entity.type
_entity.pdbx_description
1 polymer ?
#
loop_
_entity_poly.entity_id
_entity_poly.type
_entity_poly.pdbx_seq_one_letter_code
_entity_poly.pdbx_strand_id
1 'polypeptide(L)'
;MKDVKFMTAQEKEKVLRSWERFLKSGCSRTQFTKPLYRHLINHCSFIAHYDIHGFYATYFEEGEDTAHFLSQFDNRNGIPKSVEYGMIYWYTDPDYNDLNSEMCRVASKYIPVLTKVARHKQVKADTSRARILLAKHGLTATIKEVNIGKEGR
;
A
#
# COMPACT_ATOMS: atom_id res chain seq x y z
N MET A 1 -3.29 -22.11 -7.88
CA MET A 1 -2.00 -21.86 -7.19
C MET A 1 -1.42 -23.22 -6.80
N LYS A 2 -0.09 -23.34 -6.74
CA LYS A 2 0.59 -24.58 -6.35
C LYS A 2 0.93 -24.60 -4.86
N ASP A 3 0.95 -25.79 -4.27
CA ASP A 3 1.52 -26.02 -2.94
C ASP A 3 3.04 -25.79 -2.97
N VAL A 4 3.57 -25.29 -1.86
CA VAL A 4 5.02 -25.16 -1.62
C VAL A 4 5.33 -25.58 -0.19
N LYS A 5 6.62 -25.72 0.13
CA LYS A 5 7.12 -26.26 1.41
C LYS A 5 6.44 -25.65 2.66
N PHE A 6 6.09 -24.37 2.62
CA PHE A 6 5.57 -23.62 3.76
C PHE A 6 4.17 -23.02 3.55
N MET A 7 3.50 -23.32 2.43
CA MET A 7 2.19 -22.76 2.14
C MET A 7 1.44 -23.61 1.11
N THR A 8 0.26 -24.08 1.49
CA THR A 8 -0.66 -24.77 0.58
C THR A 8 -1.34 -23.78 -0.37
N ALA A 9 -1.83 -24.28 -1.51
CA ALA A 9 -2.64 -23.56 -2.46
C ALA A 9 -3.89 -22.96 -1.79
N GLN A 10 -4.53 -23.69 -0.87
CA GLN A 10 -5.69 -23.21 -0.14
C GLN A 10 -5.33 -22.03 0.79
N GLU A 11 -4.17 -22.06 1.43
CA GLU A 11 -3.68 -20.93 2.23
C GLU A 11 -3.37 -19.72 1.36
N LYS A 12 -2.75 -19.92 0.19
CA LYS A 12 -2.50 -18.83 -0.77
C LYS A 12 -3.79 -18.14 -1.20
N GLU A 13 -4.84 -18.91 -1.50
CA GLU A 13 -6.15 -18.34 -1.80
C GLU A 13 -6.77 -17.58 -0.63
N LYS A 14 -6.60 -18.05 0.62
CA LYS A 14 -7.06 -17.32 1.82
C LYS A 14 -6.34 -15.98 1.95
N VAL A 15 -5.05 -15.92 1.64
CA VAL A 15 -4.28 -14.67 1.58
C VAL A 15 -4.81 -13.77 0.47
N LEU A 16 -5.01 -14.28 -0.74
CA LEU A 16 -5.53 -13.48 -1.86
C LEU A 16 -6.93 -12.90 -1.56
N ARG A 17 -7.82 -13.69 -0.95
CA ARG A 17 -9.14 -13.19 -0.52
C ARG A 17 -9.05 -12.13 0.57
N SER A 18 -8.10 -12.28 1.50
CA SER A 18 -7.85 -11.27 2.54
C SER A 18 -7.31 -9.98 1.92
N TRP A 19 -6.40 -10.10 0.96
CA TRP A 19 -5.85 -8.98 0.19
C TRP A 19 -6.94 -8.20 -0.55
N GLU A 20 -7.79 -8.88 -1.32
CA GLU A 20 -8.88 -8.21 -2.03
C GLU A 20 -9.85 -7.50 -1.08
N ARG A 21 -10.21 -8.16 0.03
CA ARG A 21 -11.09 -7.56 1.04
C ARG A 21 -10.47 -6.32 1.68
N PHE A 22 -9.17 -6.38 1.98
CA PHE A 22 -8.42 -5.25 2.51
C PHE A 22 -8.44 -4.05 1.55
N LEU A 23 -8.09 -4.27 0.28
CA LEU A 23 -8.13 -3.22 -0.75
C LEU A 23 -9.54 -2.66 -0.97
N LYS A 24 -10.53 -3.53 -1.08
CA LYS A 24 -11.95 -3.15 -1.26
C LYS A 24 -12.47 -2.30 -0.10
N SER A 25 -11.94 -2.51 1.11
CA SER A 25 -12.30 -1.74 2.30
C SER A 25 -11.62 -0.38 2.44
N GLY A 26 -10.81 0.04 1.46
CA GLY A 26 -10.03 1.27 1.59
C GLY A 26 -8.81 1.13 2.50
N CYS A 27 -8.19 -0.06 2.53
CA CYS A 27 -7.08 -0.38 3.42
C CYS A 27 -7.45 -0.31 4.93
N SER A 28 -8.67 -0.72 5.29
CA SER A 28 -9.14 -0.67 6.68
C SER A 28 -8.35 -1.60 7.59
N ARG A 29 -7.96 -1.09 8.77
CA ARG A 29 -7.24 -1.84 9.82
C ARG A 29 -7.96 -3.12 10.24
N THR A 30 -9.30 -3.11 10.28
CA THR A 30 -10.09 -4.29 10.66
C THR A 30 -10.06 -5.42 9.63
N GLN A 31 -9.70 -5.09 8.38
CA GLN A 31 -9.52 -6.06 7.30
C GLN A 31 -8.05 -6.46 7.11
N PHE A 32 -7.12 -5.88 7.87
CA PHE A 32 -5.71 -6.21 7.81
C PHE A 32 -5.40 -7.43 8.68
N THR A 33 -5.49 -8.61 8.06
CA THR A 33 -5.40 -9.88 8.79
C THR A 33 -3.96 -10.33 9.02
N LYS A 34 -3.75 -11.13 10.07
CA LYS A 34 -2.42 -11.70 10.38
C LYS A 34 -1.84 -12.56 9.24
N PRO A 35 -2.62 -13.39 8.52
CA PRO A 35 -2.10 -14.10 7.35
C PRO A 35 -1.63 -13.17 6.23
N LEU A 36 -2.37 -12.09 5.95
CA LEU A 36 -1.97 -11.10 4.96
C LEU A 36 -0.67 -10.40 5.38
N TYR A 37 -0.58 -9.93 6.62
CA TYR A 37 0.63 -9.33 7.17
C TYR A 37 1.85 -10.25 7.05
N ARG A 38 1.72 -11.52 7.45
CA ARG A 38 2.80 -12.52 7.35
C ARG A 38 3.27 -12.72 5.91
N HIS A 39 2.32 -12.77 4.97
CA HIS A 39 2.67 -12.89 3.55
C HIS A 39 3.45 -11.68 3.05
N LEU A 40 3.02 -10.46 3.40
CA LEU A 40 3.68 -9.23 3.00
C LEU A 40 5.15 -9.17 3.47
N ILE A 41 5.41 -9.51 4.73
CA ILE A 41 6.76 -9.43 5.30
C ILE A 41 7.67 -10.57 4.83
N ASN A 42 7.14 -11.77 4.60
CA ASN A 42 7.96 -12.94 4.25
C ASN A 42 8.15 -13.08 2.73
N HIS A 43 7.16 -12.68 1.93
CA HIS A 43 7.08 -13.03 0.51
C HIS A 43 6.81 -11.82 -0.40
N CYS A 44 6.66 -10.62 0.16
CA CYS A 44 6.57 -9.38 -0.59
C CYS A 44 7.68 -8.37 -0.23
N SER A 45 8.75 -8.80 0.45
CA SER A 45 9.91 -7.95 0.76
C SER A 45 9.58 -6.64 1.48
N PHE A 46 8.54 -6.62 2.31
CA PHE A 46 8.30 -5.50 3.23
C PHE A 46 9.01 -5.71 4.56
N ILE A 47 9.46 -4.63 5.17
CA ILE A 47 9.99 -4.64 6.55
C ILE A 47 8.84 -4.88 7.53
N ALA A 48 9.08 -5.71 8.55
CA ALA A 48 8.04 -6.18 9.46
C ALA A 48 7.51 -5.15 10.48
N HIS A 49 8.28 -4.10 10.77
CA HIS A 49 7.94 -3.01 11.72
C HIS A 49 7.41 -3.48 13.08
N TYR A 50 8.25 -4.20 13.84
CA TYR A 50 8.00 -4.79 15.17
C TYR A 50 6.85 -5.81 15.23
N ASP A 51 5.64 -5.42 14.85
CA ASP A 51 4.44 -6.25 14.78
C ASP A 51 3.47 -5.77 13.68
N ILE A 52 2.30 -6.40 13.62
CA ILE A 52 1.24 -6.04 12.65
C ILE A 52 0.74 -4.60 12.80
N HIS A 53 0.77 -4.04 14.01
CA HIS A 53 0.32 -2.68 14.29
C HIS A 53 1.35 -1.65 13.87
N GLY A 54 2.62 -1.89 14.16
CA GLY A 54 3.72 -1.07 13.65
C GLY A 54 3.75 -1.09 12.13
N PHE A 55 3.62 -2.26 11.50
CA PHE A 55 3.49 -2.36 10.05
C PHE A 55 2.33 -1.53 9.51
N TYR A 56 1.15 -1.65 10.13
CA TYR A 56 -0.02 -0.91 9.68
C TYR A 56 0.20 0.61 9.81
N ALA A 57 0.78 1.05 10.93
CA ALA A 57 1.07 2.45 11.16
C ALA A 57 2.03 2.99 10.10
N THR A 58 3.13 2.27 9.80
CA THR A 58 4.10 2.71 8.80
C THR A 58 3.48 2.89 7.42
N TYR A 59 2.68 1.95 6.93
CA TYR A 59 2.26 1.98 5.52
C TYR A 59 0.86 2.54 5.28
N PHE A 60 0.00 2.69 6.29
CA PHE A 60 -1.42 3.01 6.07
C PHE A 60 -1.97 4.19 6.89
N GLU A 61 -1.20 4.74 7.84
CA GLU A 61 -1.64 5.94 8.60
C GLU A 61 -1.40 7.24 7.84
N GLU A 62 -0.33 7.33 7.05
CA GLU A 62 -0.07 8.45 6.15
C GLU A 62 -0.49 8.13 4.71
N GLY A 63 -0.89 9.17 3.98
CA GLY A 63 -1.37 9.04 2.61
C GLY A 63 -0.24 8.77 1.62
N GLU A 64 0.90 9.42 1.80
CA GLU A 64 2.09 9.18 0.97
C GLU A 64 2.61 7.75 1.14
N ASP A 65 2.72 7.27 2.37
CA ASP A 65 3.17 5.90 2.65
C ASP A 65 2.21 4.86 2.06
N THR A 66 0.89 5.11 2.14
CA THR A 66 -0.11 4.25 1.49
C THR A 66 0.09 4.21 -0.02
N ALA A 67 0.31 5.36 -0.66
CA ALA A 67 0.54 5.43 -2.10
C ALA A 67 1.87 4.74 -2.49
N HIS A 68 2.91 4.89 -1.68
CA HIS A 68 4.19 4.24 -1.88
C HIS A 68 4.06 2.72 -1.77
N PHE A 69 3.42 2.22 -0.71
CA PHE A 69 3.11 0.80 -0.52
C PHE A 69 2.37 0.21 -1.73
N LEU A 70 1.31 0.88 -2.20
CA LEU A 70 0.51 0.41 -3.33
C LEU A 70 1.28 0.35 -4.64
N SER A 71 2.31 1.19 -4.81
CA SER A 71 3.12 1.25 -6.04
C SER A 71 3.88 -0.05 -6.30
N GLN A 72 4.24 -0.82 -5.27
CA GLN A 72 4.84 -2.15 -5.44
C GLN A 72 3.89 -3.13 -6.13
N PHE A 73 2.58 -3.00 -5.98
CA PHE A 73 1.61 -3.90 -6.60
C PHE A 73 1.14 -3.41 -7.97
N ASP A 74 1.69 -2.29 -8.46
CA ASP A 74 1.37 -1.72 -9.76
C ASP A 74 2.35 -2.23 -10.84
N ASN A 75 1.88 -3.16 -11.66
CA ASN A 75 2.67 -3.75 -12.74
C ASN A 75 2.42 -3.13 -14.12
N ARG A 76 1.71 -1.99 -14.19
CA ARG A 76 1.42 -1.31 -15.47
C ARG A 76 2.68 -0.87 -16.21
N ASN A 77 3.78 -0.65 -15.47
CA ASN A 77 5.07 -0.23 -16.01
C ASN A 77 6.10 -1.38 -16.08
N GLY A 78 5.63 -2.63 -16.10
CA GLY A 78 6.48 -3.83 -16.18
C GLY A 78 6.60 -4.56 -14.84
N ILE A 79 7.72 -5.28 -14.66
CA ILE A 79 7.95 -6.07 -13.45
C ILE A 79 8.11 -5.13 -12.25
N PRO A 80 7.22 -5.21 -11.24
CA PRO A 80 7.27 -4.28 -10.13
C PRO A 80 8.46 -4.56 -9.20
N LYS A 81 9.06 -3.50 -8.70
CA LYS A 81 10.16 -3.54 -7.73
C LYS A 81 9.61 -3.39 -6.31
N SER A 82 10.26 -4.03 -5.34
CA SER A 82 9.95 -3.82 -3.93
C SER A 82 10.21 -2.37 -3.55
N VAL A 83 9.32 -1.76 -2.77
CA VAL A 83 9.49 -0.35 -2.36
C VAL A 83 10.67 -0.15 -1.41
N GLU A 84 10.95 -1.14 -0.55
CA GLU A 84 12.04 -1.08 0.43
C GLU A 84 13.42 -1.30 -0.19
N TYR A 85 13.55 -2.28 -1.09
CA TYR A 85 14.86 -2.75 -1.57
C TYR A 85 15.12 -2.50 -3.06
N GLY A 86 14.13 -2.02 -3.82
CA GLY A 86 14.24 -1.84 -5.27
C GLY A 86 14.43 -3.14 -6.08
N MET A 87 14.22 -4.31 -5.48
CA MET A 87 14.47 -5.63 -6.09
C MET A 87 13.20 -6.25 -6.68
N ILE A 88 13.34 -7.13 -7.67
CA ILE A 88 12.22 -7.86 -8.30
C ILE A 88 12.00 -9.26 -7.70
N TYR A 89 12.84 -9.70 -6.76
CA TYR A 89 12.83 -11.07 -6.25
C TYR A 89 11.47 -11.45 -5.65
N TRP A 90 10.83 -10.53 -4.92
CA TRP A 90 9.50 -10.76 -4.37
C TRP A 90 8.46 -11.14 -5.45
N TYR A 91 8.54 -10.55 -6.63
CA TYR A 91 7.61 -10.83 -7.72
C TYR A 91 8.01 -12.08 -8.50
N THR A 92 9.31 -12.34 -8.62
CA THR A 92 9.88 -13.41 -9.48
C THR A 92 10.18 -14.72 -8.75
N ASP A 93 9.94 -14.77 -7.43
CA ASP A 93 10.11 -15.98 -6.62
C ASP A 93 9.25 -17.14 -7.20
N PRO A 94 9.85 -18.26 -7.62
CA PRO A 94 9.11 -19.33 -8.28
C PRO A 94 8.10 -20.03 -7.38
N ASP A 95 8.23 -19.96 -6.06
CA ASP A 95 7.32 -20.56 -5.10
C ASP A 95 6.11 -19.68 -4.81
N TYR A 96 6.25 -18.36 -4.92
CA TYR A 96 5.20 -17.40 -4.55
C TYR A 96 4.74 -16.49 -5.70
N ASN A 97 5.35 -16.56 -6.89
CA ASN A 97 4.99 -15.76 -8.07
C ASN A 97 3.52 -15.93 -8.45
N ASP A 98 2.96 -17.13 -8.33
CA ASP A 98 1.54 -17.38 -8.65
C ASP A 98 0.58 -16.57 -7.76
N LEU A 99 0.89 -16.43 -6.47
CA LEU A 99 0.13 -15.57 -5.56
C LEU A 99 0.48 -14.09 -5.74
N ASN A 100 1.76 -13.74 -5.86
CA ASN A 100 2.21 -12.36 -5.92
C ASN A 100 1.77 -11.66 -7.22
N SER A 101 1.80 -12.37 -8.36
CA SER A 101 1.25 -11.86 -9.61
C SER A 101 -0.26 -11.66 -9.57
N GLU A 102 -1.00 -12.58 -8.92
CA GLU A 102 -2.44 -12.43 -8.69
C GLU A 102 -2.77 -11.28 -7.73
N MET A 103 -1.93 -11.03 -6.71
CA MET A 103 -2.05 -9.86 -5.85
C MET A 103 -1.94 -8.56 -6.65
N CYS A 104 -0.97 -8.45 -7.58
CA CYS A 104 -0.87 -7.30 -8.49
C CYS A 104 -2.11 -7.18 -9.39
N ARG A 105 -2.57 -8.30 -9.97
CA ARG A 105 -3.76 -8.32 -10.83
C ARG A 105 -5.01 -7.82 -10.07
N VAL A 106 -5.23 -8.28 -8.85
CA VAL A 106 -6.31 -7.79 -7.99
C VAL A 106 -6.12 -6.32 -7.65
N ALA A 107 -4.90 -5.92 -7.27
CA ALA A 107 -4.60 -4.55 -6.88
C ALA A 107 -4.83 -3.54 -8.01
N SER A 108 -4.57 -3.92 -9.25
CA SER A 108 -4.76 -3.06 -10.43
C SER A 108 -6.16 -2.42 -10.51
N LYS A 109 -7.19 -3.12 -10.01
CA LYS A 109 -8.58 -2.64 -9.97
C LYS A 109 -8.80 -1.51 -8.95
N TYR A 110 -8.00 -1.47 -7.89
CA TYR A 110 -8.21 -0.59 -6.73
C TYR A 110 -7.17 0.53 -6.65
N ILE A 111 -5.94 0.29 -7.11
CA ILE A 111 -4.80 1.23 -7.04
C ILE A 111 -5.16 2.64 -7.51
N PRO A 112 -5.85 2.88 -8.65
CA PRO A 112 -6.15 4.23 -9.09
C PRO A 112 -6.99 5.03 -8.09
N VAL A 113 -8.03 4.41 -7.53
CA VAL A 113 -8.92 5.05 -6.55
C VAL A 113 -8.22 5.19 -5.21
N LEU A 114 -7.57 4.14 -4.72
CA LEU A 114 -6.88 4.14 -3.43
C LEU A 114 -5.75 5.17 -3.39
N THR A 115 -4.95 5.27 -4.46
CA THR A 115 -3.87 6.25 -4.55
C THR A 115 -4.41 7.68 -4.54
N LYS A 116 -5.53 7.93 -5.21
CA LYS A 116 -6.19 9.25 -5.20
C LYS A 116 -6.67 9.62 -3.80
N VAL A 117 -7.33 8.68 -3.10
CA VAL A 117 -7.78 8.87 -1.72
C VAL A 117 -6.60 9.12 -0.78
N ALA A 118 -5.53 8.33 -0.93
CA ALA A 118 -4.32 8.44 -0.13
C ALA A 118 -3.64 9.81 -0.32
N ARG A 119 -3.48 10.28 -1.55
CA ARG A 119 -2.93 11.62 -1.83
C ARG A 119 -3.79 12.74 -1.24
N HIS A 120 -5.12 12.63 -1.34
CA HIS A 120 -6.01 13.63 -0.73
C HIS A 120 -5.91 13.63 0.81
N LYS A 121 -5.82 12.45 1.42
CA LYS A 121 -5.57 12.29 2.86
C LYS A 121 -4.24 12.97 3.27
N GLN A 122 -3.18 12.78 2.48
CA GLN A 122 -1.88 13.41 2.74
C GLN A 122 -1.97 14.94 2.70
N VAL A 123 -2.55 15.51 1.64
CA VAL A 123 -2.70 16.97 1.51
C VAL A 123 -3.44 17.55 2.71
N LYS A 124 -4.50 16.90 3.18
CA LYS A 124 -5.24 17.32 4.38
C LYS A 124 -4.38 17.25 5.64
N ALA A 125 -3.63 16.17 5.82
CA ALA A 125 -2.74 15.99 6.97
C ALA A 125 -1.65 17.07 7.01
N ASP A 126 -0.98 17.30 5.88
CA ASP A 126 0.12 18.26 5.79
C ASP A 126 -0.35 19.70 5.91
N THR A 127 -1.51 20.02 5.34
CA THR A 127 -2.15 21.33 5.52
C THR A 127 -2.45 21.58 7.00
N SER A 128 -2.94 20.57 7.73
CA SER A 128 -3.20 20.67 9.16
C SER A 128 -1.91 20.86 9.96
N ARG A 129 -0.88 20.04 9.69
CA ARG A 129 0.46 20.14 10.32
C ARG A 129 1.09 21.50 10.09
N ALA A 130 1.03 22.01 8.85
CA ALA A 130 1.56 23.32 8.49
C ALA A 130 0.88 24.44 9.29
N ARG A 131 -0.45 24.40 9.42
CA ARG A 131 -1.20 25.37 10.24
C ARG A 131 -0.78 25.33 11.71
N ILE A 132 -0.64 24.14 12.29
CA ILE A 132 -0.18 23.96 13.67
C ILE A 132 1.24 24.51 13.85
N LEU A 133 2.14 24.20 12.92
CA LEU A 133 3.53 24.66 12.96
C LEU A 133 3.61 26.19 12.87
N LEU A 134 2.85 26.82 11.97
CA LEU A 134 2.79 28.28 11.86
C LEU A 134 2.27 28.92 13.15
N ALA A 135 1.16 28.39 13.69
CA ALA A 135 0.58 28.88 14.93
C ALA A 135 1.55 28.77 16.13
N LYS A 136 2.33 27.69 16.21
CA LYS A 136 3.39 27.51 17.23
C LYS A 136 4.42 28.65 17.21
N HIS A 137 4.63 29.28 16.06
CA HIS A 137 5.57 30.39 15.87
C HIS A 137 4.89 31.76 15.74
N GLY A 138 3.59 31.88 16.06
CA GLY A 138 2.85 33.14 15.95
C GLY A 138 2.62 33.62 14.51
N LEU A 139 2.81 32.73 13.53
CA LEU A 139 2.63 33.02 12.11
C LEU A 139 1.24 32.54 11.64
N THR A 140 0.72 33.19 10.60
CA THR A 140 -0.48 32.75 9.89
C THR A 140 -0.21 32.70 8.40
N ALA A 141 -0.86 31.77 7.70
CA ALA A 141 -0.79 31.68 6.24
C ALA A 141 -2.14 31.26 5.66
N THR A 142 -2.49 31.86 4.52
CA THR A 142 -3.65 31.44 3.73
C THR A 142 -3.21 30.36 2.76
N ILE A 143 -3.59 29.11 3.03
CA ILE A 143 -3.35 27.99 2.12
C ILE A 143 -4.51 27.96 1.10
N LYS A 144 -4.20 28.20 -0.17
CA LYS A 144 -5.14 28.04 -1.28
C LYS A 144 -5.00 26.63 -1.84
N GLU A 145 -6.11 25.89 -1.96
CA GLU A 145 -6.11 24.66 -2.74
C GLU A 145 -5.94 25.02 -4.22
N VAL A 146 -4.80 24.65 -4.80
CA VAL A 146 -4.63 24.74 -6.24
C VAL A 146 -5.29 23.50 -6.84
N ASN A 147 -6.43 23.69 -7.52
CA ASN A 147 -7.04 22.64 -8.32
C ASN A 147 -6.15 22.34 -9.53
N ILE A 148 -5.15 21.47 -9.35
CA ILE A 148 -4.36 20.93 -10.46
C ILE A 148 -5.22 19.88 -11.15
N GLY A 149 -6.11 20.31 -12.04
CA GLY A 149 -7.05 19.39 -12.67
C GLY A 149 -7.99 20.01 -13.70
N LYS A 150 -7.47 20.80 -14.65
CA LYS A 150 -7.98 20.94 -16.04
C LYS A 150 -6.90 21.50 -16.98
N GLU A 151 -5.80 20.77 -17.18
CA GLU A 151 -4.93 20.90 -18.36
C GLU A 151 -4.50 19.44 -18.69
N GLY A 152 -4.65 18.89 -19.89
CA GLY A 152 -5.14 19.40 -21.16
C GLY A 152 -5.72 18.25 -22.00
N ARG A 153 -6.24 18.65 -23.15
CA ARG A 153 -6.95 17.86 -24.17
C ARG A 153 -6.17 16.64 -24.67
#